data_AF-A0A9W7L745-F1
#
_entry.id   AF-A0A9W7L745-F1
#
_cell.length_a   1.000
_cell.length_b   1.000
_cell.length_c   1.000
_cell.angle_alpha   90.00
_cell.angle_beta   90.00
_cell.angle_gamma   90.00
#
_symmetry.space_group_name_H-M   'P 1'
#
loop_
_entity.id
_entity.type
_entity.pdbx_description
1 polymer ?
#
loop_
_entity_poly.entity_id
_entity_poly.type
_entity_poly.pdbx_seq_one_letter_code
_entity_poly.pdbx_strand_id
1 'polypeptide(L)'
;MNILDYYKRNFPLRSSDDVVYVNDNNAASLDTIGLNSDFKNSIKLISADFNTFSIPDSASDGFDVTLALHACGSLSDLVLQRAFSFTKTKIIIVPCCYSKCRAERGSDFLAAAANDNDNEDKNRFDLARICQLCERNDDADTSSKAMAIINELRVRLCRTNSGADWEWEVRMFDREISPKNYVLVGKRLTNRK
;
A
#
# COMPACT_ATOMS: atom_id res chain seq x y z
N MET A 1 13.44 -12.93 11.37
CA MET A 1 12.14 -12.34 11.76
C MET A 1 11.30 -12.21 10.50
N ASN A 2 10.11 -12.82 10.42
CA ASN A 2 9.29 -12.69 9.22
C ASN A 2 8.56 -11.33 9.19
N ILE A 3 8.00 -10.95 8.04
CA ILE A 3 7.33 -9.66 7.86
C ILE A 3 6.15 -9.46 8.82
N LEU A 4 5.47 -10.55 9.21
CA LEU A 4 4.34 -10.52 10.13
C LEU A 4 4.76 -10.28 11.58
N ASP A 5 5.85 -10.89 12.03
CA ASP A 5 6.39 -10.67 13.38
C ASP A 5 6.77 -9.20 13.56
N TYR A 6 7.34 -8.59 12.51
CA TYR A 6 7.60 -7.15 12.49
C TYR A 6 6.30 -6.36 12.60
N TYR A 7 5.26 -6.71 11.80
CA TYR A 7 3.98 -6.02 11.86
C TYR A 7 3.35 -6.10 13.24
N LYS A 8 3.33 -7.28 13.86
CA LYS A 8 2.84 -7.45 15.24
C LYS A 8 3.59 -6.57 16.24
N ARG A 9 4.91 -6.46 16.09
CA ARG A 9 5.76 -5.68 17.01
C ARG A 9 5.59 -4.17 16.84
N ASN A 10 5.45 -3.70 15.60
CA ASN A 10 5.47 -2.26 15.30
C ASN A 10 4.06 -1.66 15.14
N PHE A 11 3.08 -2.51 14.84
CA PHE A 11 1.67 -2.16 14.67
C PHE A 11 0.83 -3.13 15.50
N PRO A 12 0.88 -3.02 16.84
CA PRO A 12 0.09 -3.89 17.70
C PRO A 12 -1.39 -3.70 17.36
N LEU A 13 -1.99 -4.75 16.81
CA LEU A 13 -3.42 -4.84 16.57
C LEU A 13 -4.11 -5.24 17.87
N ARG A 14 -5.30 -4.70 18.12
CA ARG A 14 -6.16 -5.14 19.20
C ARG A 14 -6.95 -6.36 18.74
N SER A 15 -7.34 -7.21 19.68
CA SER A 15 -8.17 -8.40 19.42
C SER A 15 -9.59 -8.08 18.92
N SER A 16 -9.93 -6.79 18.82
CA SER A 16 -11.21 -6.28 18.33
C SER A 16 -11.08 -5.51 17.01
N ASP A 17 -9.87 -5.41 16.44
CA ASP A 17 -9.65 -4.60 15.23
C ASP A 17 -10.22 -5.33 13.99
N ASP A 18 -11.01 -4.61 13.19
CA ASP A 18 -11.46 -5.06 11.87
C ASP A 18 -10.35 -4.80 10.83
N VAL A 19 -9.86 -5.87 10.19
CA VAL A 19 -8.73 -5.81 9.25
C VAL A 19 -9.18 -6.19 7.85
N VAL A 20 -9.02 -5.27 6.90
CA VAL A 20 -9.17 -5.61 5.48
C VAL A 20 -7.84 -6.06 4.92
N TYR A 21 -7.87 -7.22 4.27
CA TYR A 21 -6.75 -7.77 3.55
C TYR A 21 -7.02 -7.70 2.05
N VAL A 22 -6.17 -6.94 1.36
CA VAL A 22 -6.20 -6.84 -0.10
C VAL A 22 -5.05 -7.66 -0.66
N ASN A 23 -5.37 -8.53 -1.61
CA ASN A 23 -4.38 -9.36 -2.27
C ASN A 23 -4.58 -9.35 -3.78
N ASP A 24 -3.47 -9.47 -4.51
CA ASP A 24 -3.51 -9.82 -5.93
C ASP A 24 -3.87 -11.32 -6.03
N ASN A 25 -4.84 -11.65 -6.88
CA ASN A 25 -5.41 -13.01 -7.09
C ASN A 25 -4.39 -14.13 -7.37
N ASN A 26 -3.11 -13.79 -7.54
CA ASN A 26 -2.01 -14.71 -7.79
C ASN A 26 -1.14 -15.02 -6.56
N ALA A 27 -1.36 -14.39 -5.41
CA ALA A 27 -0.62 -14.71 -4.20
C ALA A 27 -1.52 -15.51 -3.26
N ALA A 28 -1.08 -16.73 -2.94
CA ALA A 28 -1.21 -17.34 -1.63
C ALA A 28 -2.55 -17.17 -0.88
N SER A 29 -3.30 -18.27 -0.73
CA SER A 29 -4.36 -18.36 0.28
C SER A 29 -3.87 -17.84 1.65
N LEU A 30 -4.77 -17.42 2.53
CA LEU A 30 -4.45 -16.94 3.88
C LEU A 30 -3.63 -17.94 4.71
N ASP A 31 -3.69 -19.22 4.37
CA ASP A 31 -2.88 -20.27 4.98
C ASP A 31 -1.40 -20.16 4.60
N THR A 32 -1.12 -19.65 3.40
CA THR A 32 0.25 -19.40 2.91
C THR A 32 0.91 -18.17 3.56
N ILE A 33 0.13 -17.24 4.11
CA ILE A 33 0.68 -16.06 4.81
C ILE A 33 1.27 -16.50 6.17
N GLY A 34 0.97 -17.69 6.67
CA GLY A 34 1.56 -18.21 7.90
C GLY A 34 1.12 -17.43 9.15
N LEU A 35 -0.05 -16.79 9.12
CA LEU A 35 -0.63 -16.19 10.31
C LEU A 35 -0.91 -17.30 11.33
N ASN A 36 -0.31 -17.19 12.52
CA ASN A 36 -0.64 -18.04 13.67
C ASN A 36 -2.17 -18.05 13.87
N SER A 37 -2.74 -19.23 14.13
CA SER A 37 -4.16 -19.46 14.45
C SER A 37 -4.70 -18.48 15.49
N ASP A 38 -3.90 -18.13 16.51
CA ASP A 38 -4.30 -17.19 17.56
C ASP A 38 -4.59 -15.80 16.99
N PHE A 39 -3.79 -15.36 16.02
CA PHE A 39 -3.97 -14.07 15.35
C PHE A 39 -5.14 -14.09 14.38
N LYS A 40 -5.33 -15.19 13.64
CA LYS A 40 -6.50 -15.36 12.75
C LYS A 40 -7.82 -15.27 13.53
N ASN A 41 -7.83 -15.78 14.76
CA ASN A 41 -9.00 -15.75 15.64
C ASN A 41 -9.23 -14.38 16.31
N SER A 42 -8.21 -13.51 16.33
CA SER A 42 -8.26 -12.20 16.99
C SER A 42 -8.53 -11.03 16.05
N ILE A 43 -8.64 -11.27 14.74
CA ILE A 43 -8.95 -10.24 13.75
C ILE A 43 -10.10 -10.70 12.87
N LYS A 44 -11.02 -9.78 12.56
CA LYS A 44 -11.98 -10.03 11.49
C LYS A 44 -11.32 -9.71 10.17
N LEU A 45 -10.90 -10.76 9.48
CA LEU A 45 -10.26 -10.60 8.19
C LEU A 45 -11.31 -10.55 7.08
N ILE A 46 -11.33 -9.46 6.34
CA ILE A 46 -12.12 -9.34 5.11
C ILE A 46 -11.14 -9.43 3.95
N SER A 47 -11.03 -10.63 3.37
CA SER A 47 -10.29 -10.85 2.13
C SER A 47 -11.18 -10.41 0.97
N ALA A 48 -10.71 -9.48 0.16
CA ALA A 48 -11.39 -9.09 -1.06
C ALA A 48 -10.44 -9.27 -2.24
N ASP A 49 -10.88 -10.07 -3.22
CA ASP A 49 -10.29 -10.06 -4.55
C ASP A 49 -10.43 -8.63 -5.08
N PHE A 50 -9.32 -8.06 -5.57
CA PHE A 50 -9.31 -6.69 -6.04
C PHE A 50 -10.31 -6.44 -7.18
N ASN A 51 -10.52 -7.43 -8.06
CA ASN A 51 -11.50 -7.36 -9.15
C ASN A 51 -12.95 -7.35 -8.63
N THR A 52 -13.17 -7.91 -7.45
CA THR A 52 -14.46 -7.90 -6.74
C THR A 52 -14.42 -7.03 -5.50
N PHE A 53 -13.52 -6.03 -5.44
CA PHE A 53 -13.36 -5.13 -4.30
C PHE A 53 -14.53 -4.13 -4.23
N SER A 54 -15.75 -4.65 -4.24
CA SER A 54 -16.92 -4.02 -3.67
C SER A 54 -16.82 -4.20 -2.17
N ILE A 55 -16.51 -3.11 -1.47
CA ILE A 55 -16.68 -3.08 -0.02
C ILE A 55 -18.17 -3.31 0.24
N PRO A 56 -18.56 -4.29 1.07
CA PRO A 56 -19.95 -4.48 1.42
C PRO A 56 -20.53 -3.17 1.95
N ASP A 57 -21.73 -2.78 1.55
CA ASP A 57 -22.41 -1.57 2.05
C ASP A 57 -22.50 -1.57 3.60
N SER A 58 -22.44 -2.75 4.22
CA SER A 58 -22.39 -2.96 5.66
C SER A 58 -21.06 -2.57 6.34
N ALA A 59 -20.03 -2.20 5.59
CA ALA A 59 -18.76 -1.71 6.13
C ALA A 59 -18.71 -0.17 6.23
N SER A 60 -19.89 0.47 6.29
CA SER A 60 -20.06 1.92 6.45
C SER A 60 -19.34 2.50 7.67
N ASP A 61 -19.05 1.67 8.69
CA ASP A 61 -18.34 2.10 9.91
C ASP A 61 -16.81 2.18 9.76
N GLY A 62 -16.29 1.77 8.60
CA GLY A 62 -14.87 1.74 8.28
C GLY A 62 -14.13 0.54 8.87
N PHE A 63 -12.84 0.45 8.61
CA PHE A 63 -11.94 -0.56 9.15
C PHE A 63 -10.93 0.08 10.09
N ASP A 64 -10.45 -0.68 11.08
CA ASP A 64 -9.38 -0.22 11.96
C ASP A 64 -8.03 -0.29 11.26
N VAL A 65 -7.82 -1.30 10.40
CA VAL A 65 -6.59 -1.48 9.62
C VAL A 65 -6.88 -1.96 8.20
N THR A 66 -6.21 -1.34 7.23
CA THR A 66 -6.15 -1.75 5.84
C THR A 66 -4.75 -2.28 5.59
N LEU A 67 -4.65 -3.57 5.30
CA LEU A 67 -3.40 -4.25 4.97
C LEU A 67 -3.45 -4.74 3.53
N ALA A 68 -2.57 -4.20 2.68
CA ALA A 68 -2.41 -4.69 1.32
C ALA A 68 -1.02 -5.28 1.16
N LEU A 69 -0.96 -6.60 1.02
CA LEU A 69 0.28 -7.31 0.74
C LEU A 69 0.39 -7.55 -0.76
N HIS A 70 1.60 -7.41 -1.28
CA HIS A 70 1.85 -7.57 -2.70
C HIS A 70 0.97 -6.67 -3.60
N ALA A 71 0.74 -5.42 -3.17
CA ALA A 71 -0.03 -4.44 -3.94
C ALA A 71 0.81 -3.87 -5.10
N CYS A 72 1.10 -4.70 -6.11
CA CYS A 72 2.02 -4.37 -7.19
C CYS A 72 1.45 -3.29 -8.16
N GLY A 73 2.29 -2.34 -8.62
CA GLY A 73 1.94 -1.36 -9.66
C GLY A 73 0.74 -0.48 -9.29
N SER A 74 -0.21 -0.36 -10.22
CA SER A 74 -1.47 0.39 -10.03
C SER A 74 -2.35 -0.14 -8.91
N LEU A 75 -2.14 -1.37 -8.44
CA LEU A 75 -2.87 -1.91 -7.29
C LEU A 75 -2.56 -1.14 -6.01
N SER A 76 -1.30 -0.74 -5.79
CA SER A 76 -0.95 0.15 -4.67
C SER A 76 -1.73 1.46 -4.74
N ASP A 77 -1.81 2.05 -5.94
CA ASP A 77 -2.44 3.34 -6.16
C ASP A 77 -3.95 3.27 -5.89
N LEU A 78 -4.59 2.19 -6.34
CA LEU A 78 -6.01 1.95 -6.09
C LEU A 78 -6.31 1.65 -4.62
N VAL A 79 -5.47 0.88 -3.94
CA VAL A 79 -5.59 0.66 -2.49
C VAL A 79 -5.47 1.99 -1.75
N LEU A 80 -4.51 2.85 -2.12
CA LEU A 80 -4.36 4.18 -1.52
C LEU A 80 -5.58 5.06 -1.76
N GLN A 81 -6.04 5.18 -3.00
CA GLN A 81 -7.27 5.92 -3.35
C GLN A 81 -8.46 5.45 -2.52
N ARG A 82 -8.61 4.12 -2.38
CA ARG A 82 -9.73 3.56 -1.63
C ARG A 82 -9.55 3.74 -0.13
N ALA A 83 -8.33 3.69 0.36
CA ALA A 83 -8.04 3.86 1.77
C ALA A 83 -8.41 5.26 2.28
N PHE A 84 -8.34 6.31 1.43
CA PHE A 84 -8.88 7.63 1.76
C PHE A 84 -10.41 7.65 1.95
N SER A 85 -11.14 6.70 1.38
CA SER A 85 -12.58 6.60 1.59
C SER A 85 -12.94 6.12 3.01
N PHE A 86 -11.97 5.62 3.78
CA PHE A 86 -12.19 5.11 5.13
C PHE A 86 -11.77 6.11 6.19
N THR A 87 -12.61 6.29 7.20
CA THR A 87 -12.41 7.32 8.23
C THR A 87 -11.55 6.86 9.40
N LYS A 88 -11.37 5.57 9.68
CA LYS A 88 -10.73 5.09 10.92
C LYS A 88 -9.43 4.30 10.73
N THR A 89 -9.03 4.05 9.49
CA THR A 89 -8.08 2.99 9.21
C THR A 89 -6.62 3.42 9.39
N LYS A 90 -5.80 2.60 10.06
CA LYS A 90 -4.36 2.56 9.78
C LYS A 90 -4.16 1.90 8.43
N ILE A 91 -3.18 2.34 7.66
CA ILE A 91 -2.95 1.88 6.30
C ILE A 91 -1.55 1.32 6.22
N ILE A 92 -1.44 0.08 5.75
CA ILE A 92 -0.18 -0.62 5.56
C ILE A 92 -0.20 -1.24 4.18
N ILE A 93 0.67 -0.77 3.29
CA ILE A 93 0.75 -1.27 1.91
C ILE A 93 2.17 -1.74 1.65
N VAL A 94 2.31 -2.96 1.16
CA VAL A 94 3.59 -3.57 0.76
C VAL A 94 3.64 -3.64 -0.77
N PRO A 95 4.10 -2.58 -1.45
CA PRO A 95 4.34 -2.61 -2.89
C PRO A 95 5.46 -3.62 -3.21
N CYS A 96 5.20 -4.58 -4.08
CA CYS A 96 6.14 -5.67 -4.42
C CYS A 96 6.92 -5.47 -5.72
N CYS A 97 6.23 -5.12 -6.79
CA CYS A 97 6.71 -5.04 -8.17
C CYS A 97 5.82 -4.04 -8.94
N TYR A 98 6.26 -3.49 -10.07
CA TYR A 98 5.47 -2.50 -10.82
C TYR A 98 4.58 -3.13 -11.92
N SER A 99 4.94 -4.30 -12.44
CA SER A 99 4.50 -4.79 -13.77
C SER A 99 3.23 -5.66 -13.83
N LYS A 100 2.51 -5.90 -12.72
CA LYS A 100 1.37 -6.86 -12.73
C LYS A 100 -0.02 -6.27 -12.92
N CYS A 101 -0.19 -4.96 -12.82
CA CYS A 101 -1.53 -4.37 -12.83
C CYS A 101 -1.66 -3.41 -14.03
N ARG A 102 -2.53 -3.78 -14.98
CA ARG A 102 -2.78 -3.04 -16.23
C ARG A 102 -3.04 -1.57 -15.92
N ALA A 103 -2.33 -0.69 -16.63
CA ALA A 103 -2.26 0.74 -16.39
C ALA A 103 -3.58 1.52 -16.58
N GLU A 104 -4.70 0.86 -16.88
CA GLU A 104 -5.94 1.54 -17.28
C GLU A 104 -6.70 2.23 -16.14
N ARG A 105 -6.39 1.95 -14.85
CA ARG A 105 -7.15 2.51 -13.71
C ARG A 105 -6.34 3.20 -12.61
N GLY A 106 -5.01 3.05 -12.58
CA GLY A 106 -4.17 3.65 -11.53
C GLY A 106 -3.21 4.74 -11.99
N SER A 107 -3.08 4.97 -13.31
CA SER A 107 -2.20 6.02 -13.87
C SER A 107 -2.52 7.41 -13.34
N ASP A 108 -3.80 7.66 -13.06
CA ASP A 108 -4.30 8.99 -12.71
C ASP A 108 -3.88 9.40 -11.31
N PHE A 109 -3.66 8.44 -10.41
CA PHE A 109 -3.18 8.73 -9.06
C PHE A 109 -1.80 9.36 -9.12
N LEU A 110 -0.81 8.64 -9.68
CA LEU A 110 0.56 9.13 -9.78
C LEU A 110 0.69 10.32 -10.73
N ALA A 111 -0.12 10.38 -11.78
CA ALA A 111 -0.18 11.55 -12.65
C ALA A 111 -0.60 12.81 -11.88
N ALA A 112 -1.53 12.70 -10.92
CA ALA A 112 -1.90 13.81 -10.06
C ALA A 112 -0.73 14.27 -9.16
N ALA A 113 0.21 13.38 -8.79
CA ALA A 113 1.42 13.79 -8.03
C ALA A 113 2.36 14.62 -8.89
N ALA A 114 2.46 14.22 -10.16
CA ALA A 114 3.40 14.75 -11.11
C ALA A 114 2.95 16.10 -11.69
N ASN A 115 1.65 16.40 -11.65
CA ASN A 115 1.05 17.61 -12.22
C ASN A 115 1.12 18.86 -11.31
N ASP A 116 1.87 18.84 -10.21
CA ASP A 116 2.04 19.97 -9.28
C ASP A 116 2.90 21.13 -9.86
N ASN A 117 3.23 21.11 -11.16
CA ASN A 117 4.01 22.14 -11.88
C ASN A 117 3.51 22.30 -13.33
N ASP A 118 3.60 23.52 -13.88
CA ASP A 118 3.18 24.00 -15.23
C ASP A 118 3.81 23.26 -16.46
N ASN A 119 4.26 22.01 -16.34
CA ASN A 119 4.90 21.22 -17.41
C ASN A 119 4.41 19.76 -17.42
N GLU A 120 3.11 19.56 -17.62
CA GLU A 120 2.45 18.25 -17.60
C GLU A 120 3.09 17.20 -18.53
N ASP A 121 3.50 17.60 -19.75
CA ASP A 121 4.04 16.67 -20.75
C ASP A 121 5.42 16.11 -20.38
N LYS A 122 6.29 16.93 -19.74
CA LYS A 122 7.61 16.47 -19.27
C LYS A 122 7.46 15.52 -18.08
N ASN A 123 6.58 15.87 -17.14
CA ASN A 123 6.40 15.10 -15.91
C ASN A 123 5.78 13.72 -16.18
N ARG A 124 4.89 13.61 -17.17
CA ARG A 124 4.33 12.31 -17.62
C ARG A 124 5.39 11.41 -18.25
N PHE A 125 6.26 11.98 -19.09
CA PHE A 125 7.35 11.23 -19.73
C PHE A 125 8.34 10.69 -18.67
N ASP A 126 8.65 11.51 -17.67
CA ASP A 126 9.54 11.13 -16.57
C ASP A 126 8.94 10.02 -15.70
N LEU A 127 7.64 10.07 -15.40
CA LEU A 127 6.98 9.04 -14.62
C LEU A 127 6.97 7.68 -15.34
N ALA A 128 6.56 7.64 -16.61
CA ALA A 128 6.56 6.42 -17.40
C ALA A 128 7.95 5.78 -17.45
N ARG A 129 9.00 6.61 -17.54
CA ARG A 129 10.39 6.14 -17.52
C ARG A 129 10.79 5.57 -16.16
N ILE A 130 10.45 6.23 -15.06
CA ILE A 130 10.73 5.74 -13.70
C ILE A 130 10.02 4.40 -13.47
N CYS A 131 8.77 4.28 -13.93
CA CYS A 131 8.00 3.04 -13.86
C CYS A 131 8.70 1.89 -14.60
N GLN A 132 9.21 2.12 -15.80
CA GLN A 132 10.01 1.14 -16.53
C GLN A 132 11.28 0.75 -15.77
N LEU A 133 11.94 1.70 -15.08
CA LEU A 133 13.13 1.41 -14.28
C LEU A 133 12.80 0.52 -13.07
N CYS A 134 11.63 0.67 -12.45
CA CYS A 134 11.16 -0.22 -11.38
C CYS A 134 11.04 -1.69 -11.86
N GLU A 135 10.73 -1.90 -13.14
CA GLU A 135 10.49 -3.23 -13.73
C GLU A 135 11.78 -3.96 -14.13
N ARG A 136 12.91 -3.26 -14.18
CA ARG A 136 14.20 -3.84 -14.53
C ARG A 136 14.68 -4.82 -13.47
N ASN A 137 14.92 -6.06 -13.87
CA ASN A 137 15.53 -7.09 -13.01
C ASN A 137 17.03 -7.24 -13.24
N ASP A 138 17.55 -6.67 -14.34
CA ASP A 138 18.97 -6.69 -14.72
C ASP A 138 19.82 -5.70 -13.90
N ASP A 139 19.18 -4.68 -13.31
CA ASP A 139 19.82 -3.70 -12.43
C ASP A 139 18.97 -3.48 -11.17
N ALA A 140 19.26 -4.28 -10.14
CA ALA A 140 18.55 -4.26 -8.87
C ALA A 140 18.70 -2.91 -8.12
N ASP A 141 19.84 -2.22 -8.28
CA ASP A 141 20.08 -0.94 -7.62
C ASP A 141 19.24 0.18 -8.25
N THR A 142 19.24 0.24 -9.58
CA THR A 142 18.37 1.18 -10.32
C THR A 142 16.90 0.90 -10.06
N SER A 143 16.48 -0.36 -10.06
CA SER A 143 15.10 -0.75 -9.71
C SER A 143 14.73 -0.31 -8.29
N SER A 144 15.62 -0.52 -7.30
CA SER A 144 15.40 -0.08 -5.91
C SER A 144 15.24 1.44 -5.82
N LYS A 145 16.11 2.21 -6.47
CA LYS A 145 16.04 3.68 -6.48
C LYS A 145 14.76 4.19 -7.14
N ALA A 146 14.38 3.60 -8.27
CA ALA A 146 13.15 3.94 -8.96
C ALA A 146 11.92 3.65 -8.07
N MET A 147 11.90 2.50 -7.38
CA MET A 147 10.82 2.18 -6.43
C MET A 147 10.76 3.15 -5.25
N ALA A 148 11.91 3.57 -4.72
CA ALA A 148 11.95 4.59 -3.66
C ALA A 148 11.26 5.90 -4.11
N ILE A 149 11.56 6.35 -5.34
CA ILE A 149 10.98 7.57 -5.91
C ILE A 149 9.46 7.42 -6.06
N ILE A 150 8.98 6.32 -6.66
CA ILE A 150 7.54 6.08 -6.85
C ILE A 150 6.81 6.03 -5.50
N ASN A 151 7.38 5.34 -4.51
CA ASN A 151 6.77 5.20 -3.19
C ASN A 151 6.74 6.53 -2.42
N GLU A 152 7.76 7.37 -2.58
CA GLU A 152 7.72 8.73 -2.02
C GLU A 152 6.68 9.61 -2.71
N LEU A 153 6.53 9.50 -4.04
CA LEU A 153 5.47 10.22 -4.78
C LEU A 153 4.08 9.81 -4.28
N ARG A 154 3.86 8.51 -4.03
CA ARG A 154 2.62 8.01 -3.42
C ARG A 154 2.39 8.63 -2.05
N VAL A 155 3.38 8.58 -1.17
CA VAL A 155 3.25 9.16 0.17
C VAL A 155 3.02 10.67 0.12
N ARG A 156 3.68 11.39 -0.79
CA ARG A 156 3.43 12.82 -1.02
C ARG A 156 1.98 13.09 -1.40
N LEU A 157 1.44 12.36 -2.38
CA LEU A 157 0.02 12.44 -2.73
C LEU A 157 -0.89 12.18 -1.54
N CYS A 158 -0.52 11.20 -0.71
CA CYS A 158 -1.31 10.88 0.47
C CYS A 158 -1.33 12.06 1.44
N ARG A 159 -0.18 12.67 1.73
CA ARG A 159 -0.08 13.87 2.57
C ARG A 159 -0.94 15.02 2.03
N THR A 160 -0.94 15.23 0.72
CA THR A 160 -1.75 16.29 0.10
C THR A 160 -3.25 16.02 0.19
N ASN A 161 -3.68 14.76 0.04
CA ASN A 161 -5.12 14.42 -0.06
C ASN A 161 -5.77 14.02 1.27
N SER A 162 -5.00 13.58 2.27
CA SER A 162 -5.58 13.04 3.51
C SER A 162 -5.91 14.09 4.56
N GLY A 163 -5.46 15.34 4.40
CA GLY A 163 -5.57 16.36 5.45
C GLY A 163 -4.49 16.24 6.53
N ALA A 164 -4.47 17.22 7.45
CA ALA A 164 -3.44 17.38 8.48
C ALA A 164 -3.51 16.36 9.63
N ASP A 165 -4.59 15.59 9.71
CA ASP A 165 -4.83 14.56 10.71
C ASP A 165 -4.24 13.20 10.32
N TRP A 166 -3.36 13.17 9.32
CA TRP A 166 -2.67 11.96 8.90
C TRP A 166 -1.16 12.13 8.87
N GLU A 167 -0.48 11.07 9.31
CA GLU A 167 0.94 10.89 9.18
C GLU A 167 1.20 9.79 8.14
N TRP A 168 2.07 10.10 7.19
CA TRP A 168 2.46 9.19 6.12
C TRP A 168 3.97 9.08 6.02
N GLU A 169 4.46 7.86 5.87
CA GLU A 169 5.87 7.56 5.72
C GLU A 169 6.11 6.36 4.81
N VAL A 170 7.26 6.36 4.14
CA VAL A 170 7.83 5.19 3.50
C VAL A 170 8.81 4.56 4.48
N ARG A 171 8.57 3.30 4.84
CA ARG A 171 9.53 2.49 5.59
C ARG A 171 10.21 1.49 4.65
N MET A 172 11.43 1.12 4.99
CA MET A 172 12.15 0.01 4.38
C MET A 172 12.46 -1.02 5.47
N PHE A 173 12.38 -2.30 5.12
CA PHE A 173 12.86 -3.35 6.02
C PHE A 173 14.31 -3.72 5.74
N ASP A 174 14.81 -4.72 6.44
CA ASP A 174 16.06 -5.37 6.08
C ASP A 174 15.89 -6.14 4.76
N ARG A 175 16.88 -6.03 3.87
CA ARG A 175 16.91 -6.75 2.59
C ARG A 175 16.93 -8.26 2.80
N GLU A 176 17.39 -8.73 3.96
CA GLU A 176 17.28 -10.13 4.39
C GLU A 176 15.83 -10.61 4.53
N ILE A 177 14.89 -9.71 4.81
CA ILE A 177 13.46 -10.00 4.95
C ILE A 177 12.76 -9.93 3.59
N SER A 178 13.07 -8.93 2.77
CA SER A 178 12.61 -8.85 1.38
C SER A 178 13.49 -7.92 0.53
N PRO A 179 13.85 -8.29 -0.70
CA PRO A 179 14.78 -7.52 -1.53
C PRO A 179 14.23 -6.18 -2.02
N LYS A 180 12.89 -5.99 -2.01
CA LYS A 180 12.19 -4.80 -2.53
C LYS A 180 11.27 -4.16 -1.47
N ASN A 181 11.58 -4.41 -0.20
CA ASN A 181 10.78 -4.25 1.02
C ASN A 181 10.36 -2.82 1.43
N TYR A 182 9.86 -2.03 0.50
CA TYR A 182 9.18 -0.78 0.83
C TYR A 182 7.82 -1.07 1.46
N VAL A 183 7.47 -0.27 2.45
CA VAL A 183 6.14 -0.27 3.07
C VAL A 183 5.65 1.15 3.20
N LEU A 184 4.47 1.40 2.66
CA LEU A 184 3.76 2.66 2.84
C LEU A 184 2.91 2.54 4.10
N VAL A 185 3.12 3.46 5.02
CA VAL A 185 2.41 3.50 6.30
C VAL A 185 1.63 4.80 6.37
N GLY A 186 0.33 4.69 6.55
CA GLY A 186 -0.57 5.80 6.83
C GLY A 186 -1.20 5.63 8.21
N LYS A 187 -1.16 6.66 9.03
CA LYS A 187 -1.76 6.63 10.36
C LYS A 187 -2.51 7.92 10.63
N ARG A 188 -3.78 7.81 11.01
CA ARG A 188 -4.54 8.95 11.50
C ARG A 188 -4.03 9.38 12.87
N LEU A 189 -3.72 10.66 13.01
CA LEU A 189 -3.45 11.33 14.28
C LEU A 189 -4.76 11.42 15.05
N THR A 190 -5.03 10.44 15.92
CA THR A 190 -6.08 10.58 16.91
C THR A 190 -5.69 11.77 17.78
N ASN A 191 -6.47 12.86 17.75
CA ASN A 191 -6.24 14.06 18.55
C ASN A 191 -5.61 13.67 19.89
N ARG A 192 -4.35 14.09 20.11
CA ARG A 192 -3.74 14.07 21.43
C ARG A 192 -4.67 14.92 22.28
N LYS A 193 -5.51 14.25 23.08
CA LYS A 193 -6.25 14.91 24.16
C LYS A 193 -5.26 15.57 25.10
#